data_AF-A0A9Q0ZLC3-F1
#
_entry.id   AF-A0A9Q0ZLC3-F1
#
_cell.length_a   1.000
_cell.length_b   1.000
_cell.length_c   1.000
_cell.angle_alpha   90.00
_cell.angle_beta   90.00
_cell.angle_gamma   90.00
#
_symmetry.space_group_name_H-M   'P 1'
#
loop_
_entity.id
_entity.type
_entity.pdbx_description
1 polymer ?
#
loop_
_entity_poly.entity_id
_entity_poly.type
_entity_poly.pdbx_seq_one_letter_code
_entity_poly.pdbx_strand_id
1 'polypeptide(L)'
;MLCKVNNPFFPKTGGMKVKADRDESSPYAAMLAAQDVSQRCKELGITALHIKLRATGGNKTKTPGPGAQSALRALARSGMRIGRIEDVTPIPTDSTRRKGGRRGRRLKSAMTLLMSQSDWRYGKPGLVSGLVDSDAICNL
;
A
#
# COMPACT_ATOMS: atom_id res chain seq x y z
N MET A 1 1.06 2.53 8.67
CA MET A 1 0.79 1.57 9.76
C MET A 1 1.18 2.24 11.07
N LEU A 2 0.20 2.63 11.89
CA LEU A 2 0.46 3.31 13.17
C LEU A 2 0.65 2.22 14.23
N CYS A 3 1.89 1.90 14.58
CA CYS A 3 2.19 1.07 15.74
C CYS A 3 1.95 1.92 17.00
N LYS A 4 0.67 2.14 17.33
CA LYS A 4 0.26 2.68 18.64
C LYS A 4 0.27 1.50 19.61
N VAL A 5 1.47 1.14 20.08
CA VAL A 5 1.58 0.48 21.39
C VAL A 5 0.95 1.48 22.36
N ASN A 6 -0.03 1.06 23.15
CA ASN A 6 -0.84 1.92 24.02
C ASN A 6 -0.03 2.47 25.20
N ASN A 7 1.00 3.26 24.90
CA ASN A 7 1.66 4.28 25.68
C ASN A 7 2.43 5.18 24.66
N PRO A 8 2.35 6.52 24.74
CA PRO A 8 2.88 7.42 23.70
C PRO A 8 4.41 7.54 23.69
N PHE A 9 5.16 6.58 24.25
CA PHE A 9 6.61 6.76 24.45
C PHE A 9 7.39 6.92 23.15
N PHE A 10 7.04 6.20 22.08
CA PHE A 10 7.81 6.26 20.81
C PHE A 10 6.93 6.17 19.55
N PRO A 11 6.36 7.29 19.07
CA PRO A 11 5.71 7.30 17.77
C PRO A 11 6.77 7.20 16.65
N LYS A 12 6.83 6.05 15.98
CA LYS A 12 7.59 5.87 14.73
C LYS A 12 6.65 5.39 13.63
N THR A 13 6.74 6.02 12.46
CA THR A 13 5.97 5.65 11.26
C THR A 13 6.93 5.22 10.15
N GLY A 14 6.46 4.35 9.24
CA GLY A 14 7.26 3.91 8.08
C GLY A 14 7.68 5.08 7.18
N GLY A 15 6.83 6.10 7.03
CA GLY A 15 7.14 7.31 6.25
C GLY A 15 8.26 8.18 6.84
N MET A 16 8.61 8.04 8.12
CA MET A 16 9.79 8.73 8.66
C MET A 16 11.11 8.12 8.17
N LYS A 17 11.08 6.88 7.68
CA LYS A 17 12.28 6.12 7.28
C LYS A 17 12.46 6.09 5.77
N VAL A 18 11.42 6.39 4.99
CA VAL A 18 11.44 6.32 3.53
C VAL A 18 10.92 7.64 2.95
N LYS A 19 11.61 8.14 1.93
CA LYS A 19 11.27 9.42 1.27
C LYS A 19 10.16 9.30 0.22
N ALA A 20 9.81 8.08 -0.16
CA ALA A 20 8.80 7.80 -1.18
C ALA A 20 7.44 7.48 -0.54
N ASP A 21 6.40 8.22 -0.95
CA ASP A 21 5.03 8.08 -0.42
C ASP A 21 4.43 6.67 -0.62
N ARG A 22 4.86 5.97 -1.68
CA ARG A 22 4.37 4.62 -1.99
C ARG A 22 4.91 3.58 -1.02
N ASP A 23 6.11 3.81 -0.51
CA ASP A 23 6.86 2.84 0.29
C ASP A 23 6.58 2.97 1.79
N GLU A 24 5.72 3.91 2.21
CA GLU A 24 5.29 4.04 3.61
C GLU A 24 4.64 2.77 4.18
N SER A 25 3.99 1.99 3.30
CA SER A 25 3.34 0.73 3.65
C SER A 25 4.23 -0.49 3.44
N SER A 26 5.42 -0.30 2.88
CA SER A 26 6.35 -1.38 2.56
C SER A 26 6.80 -2.12 3.83
N PRO A 27 6.96 -3.46 3.78
CA PRO A 27 7.46 -4.23 4.91
C PRO A 27 8.86 -3.78 5.34
N TYR A 28 9.67 -3.26 4.41
CA TYR A 28 11.02 -2.75 4.69
C TYR A 28 10.98 -1.50 5.58
N ALA A 29 10.12 -0.53 5.25
CA ALA A 29 9.94 0.69 6.05
C ALA A 29 9.48 0.37 7.48
N ALA A 30 8.58 -0.61 7.62
CA ALA A 30 8.09 -1.07 8.92
C ALA A 30 9.17 -1.75 9.77
N MET A 31 10.06 -2.53 9.14
CA MET A 31 11.19 -3.17 9.82
C MET A 31 12.16 -2.14 10.41
N LEU A 32 12.56 -1.14 9.61
CA LEU A 32 13.47 -0.08 10.06
C LEU A 32 12.87 0.70 11.24
N ALA A 33 11.60 1.07 11.14
CA ALA A 33 10.90 1.76 12.21
C ALA A 33 10.84 0.92 13.50
N ALA A 34 10.62 -0.39 13.40
CA ALA A 34 10.60 -1.30 14.55
C ALA A 34 11.98 -1.45 15.21
N GLN A 35 13.06 -1.46 14.42
CA GLN A 35 14.42 -1.49 14.94
C GLN A 35 14.74 -0.24 15.77
N ASP A 36 14.39 0.96 15.28
CA ASP A 36 14.61 2.20 16.04
C ASP A 36 13.85 2.20 17.38
N VAL A 37 12.61 1.73 17.37
CA VAL A 37 11.80 1.62 18.59
C VAL A 37 12.48 0.66 19.56
N SER A 38 12.96 -0.49 19.08
CA SER A 38 13.64 -1.46 19.95
C SER A 38 14.95 -0.93 20.56
N GLN A 39 15.72 -0.13 19.81
CA GLN A 39 16.93 0.50 20.33
C GLN A 39 16.60 1.48 21.46
N ARG A 40 15.60 2.34 21.25
CA ARG A 40 15.12 3.27 22.29
C ARG A 40 14.54 2.54 23.51
N CYS A 41 13.87 1.41 23.30
CA CYS A 41 13.39 0.58 24.41
C CYS A 41 14.54 0.00 25.25
N LYS A 42 15.67 -0.36 24.62
CA LYS A 42 16.87 -0.85 25.32
C LYS A 42 17.54 0.25 26.15
N GLU A 43 17.60 1.47 25.62
CA GLU A 43 18.12 2.64 26.36
C GLU A 43 17.32 2.91 27.64
N LEU A 44 16.01 2.67 27.60
CA LEU A 44 15.12 2.81 28.76
C LEU A 44 15.06 1.55 29.66
N GLY A 45 15.75 0.47 29.31
CA GLY A 45 15.74 -0.78 30.10
C GLY A 45 14.44 -1.59 30.01
N ILE A 46 13.60 -1.38 28.98
CA ILE A 46 12.38 -2.17 28.77
C ILE A 46 12.76 -3.52 28.16
N THR A 47 12.40 -4.62 28.82
CA THR A 47 12.78 -5.98 28.41
C THR A 47 11.65 -6.77 27.73
N ALA A 48 10.38 -6.41 28.00
CA ALA A 48 9.21 -7.11 27.48
C ALA A 48 8.13 -6.17 26.94
N LEU A 49 7.46 -6.57 25.86
CA LEU A 49 6.40 -5.80 25.20
C LEU A 49 5.14 -6.64 25.00
N HIS A 50 3.99 -6.06 25.33
CA HIS A 50 2.68 -6.55 24.90
C HIS A 50 2.31 -5.90 23.57
N ILE A 51 1.99 -6.73 22.58
CA ILE A 51 1.75 -6.26 21.22
C ILE A 51 0.25 -6.17 20.98
N LYS A 52 -0.21 -4.98 20.60
CA LYS A 52 -1.59 -4.72 20.20
C LYS A 52 -1.62 -4.41 18.71
N LEU A 53 -2.09 -5.36 17.91
CA LEU A 53 -2.24 -5.19 16.47
C LEU A 53 -3.49 -4.37 16.17
N ARG A 54 -3.36 -3.41 15.24
CA ARG A 54 -4.48 -2.58 14.76
C ARG A 54 -4.43 -2.45 13.25
N ALA A 55 -5.48 -2.93 12.60
CA ALA A 55 -5.84 -2.47 11.26
C ALA A 55 -6.71 -1.20 11.33
N THR A 56 -6.96 -0.59 10.17
CA THR A 56 -7.78 0.61 10.05
C THR A 56 -9.21 0.39 10.57
N GLY A 57 -9.77 -0.81 10.35
CA GLY A 57 -11.04 -1.26 10.92
C GLY A 57 -12.25 -0.39 10.56
N GLY A 58 -13.31 -0.49 11.38
CA GLY A 58 -14.58 0.21 11.16
C GLY A 58 -15.21 -0.17 9.82
N ASN A 59 -15.59 0.84 9.03
CA ASN A 59 -16.16 0.64 7.69
C ASN A 59 -15.11 0.37 6.60
N LYS A 60 -13.81 0.34 6.94
CA LYS A 60 -12.72 0.13 5.98
C LYS A 60 -12.28 -1.33 6.02
N THR A 61 -10.99 -1.59 5.79
CA THR A 61 -10.42 -2.94 5.80
C THR A 61 -10.13 -3.36 7.25
N LYS A 62 -10.58 -4.56 7.59
CA LYS A 62 -10.27 -5.23 8.87
C LYS A 62 -8.95 -5.99 8.79
N THR A 63 -8.44 -6.25 7.59
CA THR A 63 -7.17 -6.92 7.37
C THR A 63 -6.00 -6.01 7.76
N PRO A 64 -5.05 -6.50 8.59
CA PRO A 64 -3.84 -5.75 8.89
C PRO A 64 -3.02 -5.54 7.61
N GLY A 65 -2.29 -4.41 7.56
CA GLY A 65 -1.48 -4.05 6.39
C GLY A 65 -0.25 -4.95 6.21
N PRO A 66 0.45 -4.86 5.05
CA PRO A 66 1.59 -5.71 4.73
C PRO A 66 2.79 -5.55 5.68
N GLY A 67 2.97 -4.37 6.29
CA GLY A 67 4.04 -4.14 7.27
C GLY A 67 3.81 -4.70 8.69
N ALA A 68 2.66 -5.33 8.97
CA ALA A 68 2.30 -5.71 10.35
C ALA A 68 3.13 -6.90 10.79
N GLN A 69 3.22 -7.91 9.92
CA GLN A 69 4.04 -9.07 10.18
C GLN A 69 5.52 -8.66 10.29
N SER A 70 6.03 -7.91 9.31
CA SER A 70 7.45 -7.56 9.26
C SER A 70 7.91 -6.78 10.50
N ALA A 71 7.10 -5.86 11.03
CA ALA A 71 7.39 -5.17 12.28
C ALA A 71 7.45 -6.14 13.48
N LEU A 72 6.50 -7.08 13.59
CA LEU A 72 6.48 -8.09 14.66
C LEU A 72 7.72 -8.98 14.61
N ARG A 73 8.11 -9.42 13.41
CA ARG A 73 9.32 -10.20 13.20
C ARG A 73 10.58 -9.43 13.55
N ALA A 74 10.63 -8.14 13.24
CA ALA A 74 11.76 -7.27 13.57
C ALA A 74 11.94 -7.09 15.08
N LEU A 75 10.84 -6.93 15.82
CA LEU A 75 10.86 -6.84 17.29
C LEU A 75 11.32 -8.13 17.95
N ALA A 76 10.92 -9.29 17.42
CA ALA A 76 11.42 -10.58 17.89
C ALA A 76 12.94 -10.70 17.65
N ARG A 77 13.41 -10.28 16.46
CA ARG A 77 14.83 -10.34 16.09
C ARG A 77 15.72 -9.38 16.89
N SER A 78 15.19 -8.24 17.32
CA SER A 78 15.95 -7.27 18.12
C SER A 78 16.15 -7.70 19.58
N GLY A 79 15.58 -8.83 20.00
CA GLY A 79 15.77 -9.43 21.33
C GLY A 79 14.78 -8.95 22.38
N MET A 80 13.67 -8.35 21.99
CA MET A 80 12.60 -7.97 22.91
C MET A 80 11.75 -9.19 23.26
N ARG A 81 11.41 -9.38 24.54
CA ARG A 81 10.50 -10.47 24.93
C ARG A 81 9.07 -10.12 24.54
N ILE A 82 8.44 -10.95 23.71
CA ILE A 82 7.06 -10.78 23.30
C ILE A 82 6.16 -11.43 24.35
N GLY A 83 5.28 -10.62 24.94
CA GLY A 83 4.25 -11.09 25.87
C GLY A 83 2.99 -11.54 25.12
N ARG A 84 1.84 -11.02 25.55
CA ARG A 84 0.54 -11.26 24.89
C ARG A 84 0.44 -10.48 23.58
N ILE A 85 -0.13 -11.12 22.57
CA ILE A 85 -0.48 -10.52 21.29
C ILE A 85 -2.01 -10.45 21.22
N GLU A 86 -2.55 -9.25 21.08
CA GLU A 86 -3.99 -9.00 20.99
C GLU A 86 -4.30 -8.26 19.69
N ASP A 87 -5.36 -8.67 18.98
CA ASP A 87 -5.94 -7.85 17.92
C ASP A 87 -6.97 -6.91 18.52
N VAL A 88 -6.73 -5.61 18.36
CA VAL A 88 -7.65 -4.55 18.80
C VAL A 88 -8.15 -3.76 17.60
N THR A 89 -8.32 -4.43 16.45
CA THR A 89 -9.06 -3.88 15.31
C THR A 89 -10.46 -3.47 15.74
N PRO A 90 -10.89 -2.23 15.47
CA PRO A 90 -12.24 -1.82 15.83
C PRO A 90 -13.25 -2.56 14.94
N ILE A 91 -14.02 -3.46 15.56
CA ILE A 91 -15.15 -4.16 14.97
C ILE A 91 -16.41 -3.38 15.36
N PRO A 92 -17.05 -2.66 14.44
CA PRO A 92 -18.29 -1.97 14.75
C PRO A 92 -19.45 -2.97 14.89
N THR A 93 -20.32 -2.77 15.86
CA THR A 93 -21.57 -3.54 16.03
C THR A 93 -22.52 -3.30 14.86
N ASP A 94 -22.67 -2.03 14.46
CA ASP A 94 -23.35 -1.57 13.25
C ASP A 94 -22.42 -0.72 12.39
N SER A 95 -22.38 -0.97 11.08
CA SER A 95 -21.51 -0.22 10.16
C SER A 95 -22.26 0.93 9.49
N THR A 96 -21.68 2.13 9.48
CA THR A 96 -22.19 3.20 8.60
C THR A 96 -21.78 2.95 7.14
N ARG A 97 -22.41 3.64 6.19
CA ARG A 97 -22.16 3.43 4.75
C ARG A 97 -20.66 3.55 4.42
N ARG A 98 -20.08 2.51 3.80
CA ARG A 98 -18.66 2.51 3.39
C ARG A 98 -18.39 3.61 2.38
N LYS A 99 -17.17 4.18 2.40
CA LYS A 99 -16.72 5.18 1.42
C LYS A 99 -16.63 4.54 0.03
N GLY A 100 -17.58 4.88 -0.83
CA GLY A 100 -17.68 4.38 -2.21
C GLY A 100 -19.09 4.52 -2.78
N GLY A 101 -19.22 4.42 -4.10
CA GLY A 101 -20.54 4.30 -4.74
C GLY A 101 -21.18 2.94 -4.42
N ARG A 102 -22.49 2.79 -4.66
CA ARG A 102 -23.20 1.50 -4.51
C ARG A 102 -22.53 0.37 -5.32
N ARG A 103 -21.93 0.73 -6.46
CA ARG A 103 -21.21 -0.17 -7.38
C ARG A 103 -19.72 -0.36 -7.05
N GLY A 104 -19.24 0.16 -5.92
CA GLY A 104 -17.84 0.08 -5.51
C GLY A 104 -16.88 1.02 -6.26
N ARG A 105 -15.57 0.81 -6.09
CA ARG A 105 -14.51 1.54 -6.78
C ARG A 105 -14.23 0.88 -8.13
N ARG A 106 -14.64 1.52 -9.22
CA ARG A 106 -14.27 1.11 -10.58
C ARG A 106 -12.88 1.64 -10.90
N LEU A 107 -11.89 0.76 -10.99
CA LEU A 107 -10.59 1.11 -11.54
C LEU A 107 -10.78 1.16 -13.06
N LYS A 108 -10.58 2.32 -13.67
CA LYS A 108 -10.43 2.38 -15.13
C LYS A 108 -9.14 1.62 -15.44
N SER A 109 -9.24 0.50 -16.15
CA SER A 109 -8.05 -0.14 -16.70
C SER A 109 -7.41 0.85 -17.68
N ALA A 110 -6.09 1.00 -17.64
CA ALA A 110 -5.36 1.87 -18.59
C ALA A 110 -5.70 1.52 -20.05
N MET A 111 -6.12 0.27 -20.31
CA MET A 111 -6.58 -0.22 -21.60
C MET A 111 -7.81 0.53 -22.17
N THR A 112 -8.74 0.97 -21.32
CA THR A 112 -9.95 1.69 -21.79
C THR A 112 -9.66 3.16 -22.12
N LEU A 113 -8.58 3.73 -21.59
CA LEU A 113 -8.15 5.10 -21.93
C LEU A 113 -7.39 5.14 -23.26
N LEU A 114 -6.62 4.10 -23.58
CA LEU A 114 -5.91 4.01 -24.87
C LEU A 114 -6.87 3.77 -26.05
N MET A 115 -7.93 2.99 -25.88
CA MET A 115 -8.96 2.81 -26.94
C MET A 115 -9.78 4.08 -27.21
N SER A 116 -9.91 4.98 -26.24
CA SER A 116 -10.61 6.27 -26.44
C SER A 116 -9.79 7.32 -27.19
N GLN A 117 -8.49 7.09 -27.42
CA GLN A 117 -7.60 8.02 -28.15
C GLN A 117 -7.26 7.54 -29.57
N SER A 118 -7.42 6.25 -29.88
CA SER A 118 -7.21 5.72 -31.24
C SER A 118 -8.43 5.86 -32.17
N ASP A 119 -9.66 6.04 -31.65
CA ASP A 119 -10.87 6.14 -32.48
C ASP A 119 -11.11 7.52 -33.13
N TRP A 120 -10.39 8.58 -32.70
CA TRP A 120 -10.51 9.91 -33.31
C TRP A 120 -9.70 10.08 -34.61
N ARG A 121 -9.00 9.05 -35.07
CA ARG A 121 -8.16 9.08 -36.29
C ARG A 121 -8.70 8.26 -37.48
N TYR A 122 -9.89 7.70 -37.39
CA TYR A 122 -10.58 7.09 -38.55
C TYR A 122 -11.88 7.83 -38.83
N GLY A 123 -11.77 8.98 -39.50
CA GLY A 123 -12.90 9.84 -39.82
C GLY A 123 -12.55 11.03 -40.71
N LYS A 124 -11.81 10.82 -41.80
CA LYS A 124 -11.66 11.80 -42.89
C LYS A 124 -12.03 11.11 -44.20
N PRO A 125 -13.27 11.24 -44.69
CA PRO A 125 -13.62 10.88 -46.05
C PRO A 125 -13.15 11.99 -47.00
N GLY A 126 -12.49 11.60 -48.09
CA GLY A 126 -12.33 12.44 -49.29
C GLY A 126 -10.92 12.92 -49.59
N LEU A 127 -10.13 12.09 -50.27
CA LEU A 127 -9.33 12.56 -51.41
C LEU A 127 -8.98 11.36 -52.33
N VAL A 128 -9.58 11.41 -53.51
CA VAL A 128 -9.40 10.52 -54.65
C VAL A 128 -8.07 10.83 -55.35
N SER A 129 -7.42 9.78 -55.88
CA SER A 129 -6.87 9.67 -57.26
C SER A 129 -5.40 9.23 -57.39
N GLY A 130 -5.18 8.15 -58.18
CA GLY A 130 -3.92 7.69 -58.79
C GLY A 130 -3.14 6.70 -57.89
N LEU A 131 -3.07 5.37 -58.12
CA LEU A 131 -2.96 4.58 -59.34
C LEU A 131 -1.73 4.97 -60.17
N VAL A 132 -0.57 4.43 -59.77
CA VAL A 132 0.53 3.97 -60.64
C VAL A 132 1.42 2.99 -59.85
N ASP A 133 1.40 1.75 -60.33
CA ASP A 133 2.53 0.86 -60.61
C ASP A 133 3.33 0.18 -59.48
N SER A 134 3.02 -1.11 -59.37
CA SER A 134 3.88 -2.30 -59.30
C SER A 134 5.41 -2.12 -59.37
N ASP A 135 6.07 -3.02 -58.63
CA ASP A 135 7.44 -3.52 -58.82
C ASP A 135 8.62 -2.64 -58.37
N ALA A 136 9.10 -2.86 -57.15
CA ALA A 136 10.54 -2.93 -56.85
C ALA A 136 10.87 -3.51 -55.46
N ILE A 137 11.38 -4.75 -55.44
CA ILE A 137 12.64 -5.16 -54.78
C ILE A 137 12.70 -4.91 -53.25
N CYS A 138 12.45 -5.89 -52.36
CA CYS A 138 13.23 -7.11 -52.08
C CYS A 138 14.76 -6.89 -51.92
N ASN A 139 15.21 -6.86 -50.66
CA ASN A 139 16.58 -7.02 -50.13
C ASN A 139 17.54 -5.81 -50.15
N LEU A 140 17.87 -5.34 -48.93
CA LEU A 140 19.23 -5.24 -48.40
C LEU A 140 19.19 -5.17 -46.87
#